data_AF-A0A1V2H3Y5-F1
#
_entry.id   AF-A0A1V2H3Y5-F1
#
_cell.length_a   1.000
_cell.length_b   1.000
_cell.length_c   1.000
_cell.angle_alpha   90.00
_cell.angle_beta   90.00
_cell.angle_gamma   90.00
#
_symmetry.space_group_name_H-M   'P 1'
#
loop_
_entity.id
_entity.type
_entity.pdbx_description
1 polymer ?
#
loop_
_entity_poly.entity_id
_entity_poly.type
_entity_poly.pdbx_seq_one_letter_code
_entity_poly.pdbx_strand_id
1 'polypeptide(L)'
;MPATLRRPAPAMPALRPVAEAGRLAAFFRPGPPAPAGQRRLLVSLAPRQETQAVWGLEFLGRFEAGLLGLADAGAGWYPQGDMAALLPKLRPILAAHDRVVLYGFSMGAYAALKYSGALGADVVLAFAPQASVEPGLVGGFDARRPACFYQPRLHDGMAVTASDIGGLALAFHDPALPDDAGHAALLAATGRVAAVATPFTGHEPVRFAKSTGLVERLLQAALDGTLTAGAARRWRRQDRARCPHYWLALTQDGLPRGRAAALLPRLERVQHGARRPAPLQLARLLALLETGAEAEAQAALQRFAPAPRATVEERVALWKAAAGLGLPPPDGAEPPPRPPLDAAWRQVIDFLEPRLAPRDRVLAPLPFWTYFGGCALSERPRPGPLPGWAVLHKGGLHPRQGDFLRALTRQARPVFGNDVFAVFRTAGTEPAMPRDRHRRDLERRLRQATGEAAWRGRLAAAWQRIAG
;
A
#
# COMPACT_ATOMS: atom_id res chain seq x y z
N MET A 1 -31.63 32.05 26.01
CA MET A 1 -30.33 32.63 25.65
C MET A 1 -30.31 32.84 24.14
N PRO A 2 -30.37 34.08 23.63
CA PRO A 2 -30.47 34.29 22.19
C PRO A 2 -29.12 33.99 21.53
N ALA A 3 -29.18 33.34 20.37
CA ALA A 3 -28.04 33.00 19.54
C ALA A 3 -27.28 34.27 19.16
N THR A 4 -26.05 34.40 19.64
CA THR A 4 -25.11 35.42 19.18
C THR A 4 -24.81 35.19 17.71
N LEU A 5 -25.26 36.13 16.88
CA LEU A 5 -24.87 36.27 15.48
C LEU A 5 -23.33 36.26 15.42
N ARG A 6 -22.73 35.13 15.00
CA ARG A 6 -21.31 35.08 14.64
C ARG A 6 -21.08 36.13 13.56
N ARG A 7 -20.26 37.15 13.86
CA ARG A 7 -19.75 38.08 12.83
C ARG A 7 -19.18 37.25 11.68
N PRO A 8 -19.50 37.57 10.41
CA PRO A 8 -18.84 36.94 9.28
C PRO A 8 -17.33 37.14 9.43
N ALA A 9 -16.56 36.08 9.23
CA ALA A 9 -15.10 36.17 9.19
C ALA A 9 -14.71 37.23 8.14
N PRO A 10 -13.75 38.12 8.43
CA PRO A 10 -13.30 39.10 7.44
C PRO A 10 -12.91 38.39 6.15
N ALA A 11 -13.38 38.90 5.01
CA ALA A 11 -13.03 38.36 3.70
C ALA A 11 -11.50 38.34 3.56
N MET A 12 -10.94 37.14 3.41
CA MET A 12 -9.50 37.01 3.25
C MET A 12 -9.05 37.67 1.94
N PRO A 13 -7.90 38.37 1.93
CA PRO A 13 -7.37 38.98 0.72
C PRO A 13 -7.11 37.94 -0.37
N ALA A 14 -7.21 38.35 -1.64
CA ALA A 14 -6.96 37.46 -2.77
C ALA A 14 -5.48 37.05 -2.85
N LEU A 15 -5.23 35.83 -3.33
CA LEU A 15 -3.90 35.37 -3.71
C LEU A 15 -3.38 36.17 -4.91
N ARG A 16 -2.12 36.60 -4.89
CA ARG A 16 -1.50 37.39 -5.96
C ARG A 16 -0.12 36.83 -6.35
N PRO A 17 0.29 36.88 -7.62
CA PRO A 17 1.68 36.64 -7.99
C PRO A 17 2.57 37.71 -7.36
N VAL A 18 3.73 37.33 -6.84
CA VAL A 18 4.68 38.24 -6.16
C VAL A 18 6.09 38.19 -6.71
N ALA A 19 6.50 37.07 -7.32
CA ALA A 19 7.81 36.95 -7.94
C ALA A 19 7.84 35.79 -8.94
N GLU A 20 8.72 35.92 -9.93
CA GLU A 20 9.08 34.86 -10.87
C GLU A 20 10.60 34.82 -11.04
N ALA A 21 11.14 33.63 -11.31
CA ALA A 21 12.53 33.41 -11.66
C ALA A 21 12.68 32.13 -12.48
N GLY A 22 13.07 32.26 -13.75
CA GLY A 22 13.17 31.11 -14.66
C GLY A 22 11.83 30.38 -14.77
N ARG A 23 11.80 29.11 -14.37
CA ARG A 23 10.58 28.27 -14.38
C ARG A 23 9.71 28.38 -13.11
N LEU A 24 10.16 29.16 -12.14
CA LEU A 24 9.53 29.26 -10.83
C LEU A 24 8.62 30.48 -10.74
N ALA A 25 7.44 30.25 -10.17
CA ALA A 25 6.47 31.30 -9.85
C ALA A 25 6.13 31.25 -8.35
N ALA A 26 6.02 32.44 -7.75
CA ALA A 26 5.66 32.62 -6.36
C ALA A 26 4.38 33.44 -6.23
N PHE A 27 3.49 32.98 -5.36
CA PHE A 27 2.20 33.60 -5.08
C PHE A 27 2.05 33.83 -3.60
N PHE A 28 1.51 34.98 -3.21
CA PHE A 28 1.32 35.32 -1.81
C PHE A 28 -0.10 35.78 -1.52
N ARG A 29 -0.57 35.37 -0.35
CA ARG A 29 -1.80 35.87 0.27
C ARG A 29 -1.49 36.20 1.73
N PRO A 30 -1.67 37.45 2.17
CA PRO A 30 -1.45 37.79 3.56
C PRO A 30 -2.44 37.07 4.48
N GLY A 31 -1.98 36.78 5.71
CA GLY A 31 -2.81 36.19 6.76
C GLY A 31 -3.70 37.24 7.43
N PRO A 32 -4.50 36.83 8.42
CA PRO A 32 -5.23 37.79 9.26
C PRO A 32 -4.24 38.71 10.00
N PRO A 33 -4.65 39.94 10.36
CA PRO A 33 -3.82 40.84 11.16
C PRO A 33 -3.38 40.17 12.47
N ALA A 34 -2.07 40.18 12.73
CA ALA A 34 -1.48 39.63 13.95
C ALA A 34 -0.40 40.59 14.49
N PRO A 35 -0.25 40.70 15.83
CA PRO A 35 0.86 41.42 16.43
C PRO A 35 2.22 40.91 15.94
N ALA A 36 3.24 41.77 15.97
CA ALA A 36 4.62 41.32 15.77
C ALA A 36 4.97 40.25 16.83
N GLY A 37 5.73 39.22 16.43
CA GLY A 37 6.01 38.04 17.25
C GLY A 37 4.96 36.93 17.13
N GLN A 38 3.86 37.14 16.40
CA GLN A 38 2.77 36.17 16.23
C GLN A 38 2.35 35.96 14.78
N ARG A 39 3.07 36.53 13.80
CA ARG A 39 2.73 36.43 12.38
C ARG A 39 3.20 35.09 11.83
N ARG A 40 2.26 34.32 11.29
CA ARG A 40 2.50 32.94 10.85
C ARG A 40 2.42 32.85 9.33
N LEU A 41 3.30 32.05 8.74
CA LEU A 41 3.37 31.81 7.30
C LEU A 41 3.37 30.31 7.01
N LEU A 42 2.44 29.89 6.15
CA LEU A 42 2.47 28.61 5.47
C LEU A 42 3.14 28.77 4.11
N VAL A 43 4.17 27.96 3.84
CA VAL A 43 4.83 27.90 2.55
C VAL A 43 4.49 26.57 1.87
N SER A 44 3.74 26.63 0.77
CA SER A 44 3.37 25.47 -0.03
C SER A 44 4.32 25.29 -1.20
N LEU A 45 5.01 24.16 -1.26
CA LEU A 45 5.85 23.78 -2.38
C LEU A 45 5.10 22.77 -3.23
N ALA A 46 4.77 23.17 -4.46
CA ALA A 46 3.99 22.35 -5.35
C ALA A 46 4.71 21.05 -5.76
N PRO A 47 4.00 19.91 -5.81
CA PRO A 47 4.47 18.76 -6.56
C PRO A 47 4.52 19.11 -8.06
N ARG A 48 4.94 18.16 -8.89
CA ARG A 48 4.78 18.29 -10.34
C ARG A 48 3.31 18.58 -10.66
N GLN A 49 3.07 19.65 -11.38
CA GLN A 49 1.76 20.08 -11.86
C GLN A 49 1.94 20.86 -13.15
N GLU A 50 0.92 20.84 -14.00
CA GLU A 50 0.95 21.51 -15.31
C GLU A 50 0.66 23.01 -15.18
N THR A 51 -0.02 23.42 -14.10
CA THR A 51 -0.42 24.81 -13.87
C THR A 51 0.51 25.50 -12.86
N GLN A 52 0.76 26.80 -13.08
CA GLN A 52 1.41 27.66 -12.08
C GLN A 52 0.38 28.08 -11.01
N ALA A 53 -0.04 27.13 -10.18
CA ALA A 53 -1.01 27.35 -9.11
C ALA A 53 -0.43 26.97 -7.74
N VAL A 54 -1.03 27.50 -6.67
CA VAL A 54 -0.64 27.11 -5.31
C VAL A 54 -1.23 25.75 -4.97
N TRP A 55 -0.36 24.77 -4.74
CA TRP A 55 -0.80 23.44 -4.34
C TRP A 55 -1.51 23.48 -2.98
N GLY A 56 -2.71 22.91 -2.94
CA GLY A 56 -3.53 22.87 -1.72
C GLY A 56 -4.14 24.21 -1.30
N LEU A 57 -4.23 25.21 -2.20
CA LEU A 57 -4.74 26.55 -1.90
C LEU A 57 -6.01 26.57 -1.06
N GLU A 58 -7.04 25.84 -1.44
CA GLU A 58 -8.33 25.84 -0.72
C GLU A 58 -8.19 25.28 0.70
N PHE A 59 -7.43 24.19 0.86
CA PHE A 59 -7.21 23.54 2.15
C PHE A 59 -6.33 24.40 3.07
N LEU A 60 -5.21 24.90 2.56
CA LEU A 60 -4.32 25.83 3.27
C LEU A 60 -5.01 27.18 3.53
N GLY A 61 -6.03 27.49 2.73
CA GLY A 61 -7.04 28.53 2.90
C GLY A 61 -7.61 28.70 4.30
N ARG A 62 -7.70 27.58 5.03
CA ARG A 62 -8.49 27.47 6.26
C ARG A 62 -7.69 27.80 7.53
N PHE A 63 -6.38 27.97 7.41
CA PHE A 63 -5.51 28.29 8.53
C PHE A 63 -5.37 29.80 8.69
N GLU A 64 -5.33 30.27 9.94
CA GLU A 64 -5.08 31.66 10.29
C GLU A 64 -3.59 32.01 10.15
N ALA A 65 -3.10 31.97 8.90
CA ALA A 65 -1.73 32.24 8.53
C ALA A 65 -1.65 32.90 7.14
N GLY A 66 -0.56 33.65 6.89
CA GLY A 66 -0.18 33.99 5.53
C GLY A 66 0.09 32.73 4.71
N LEU A 67 -0.07 32.82 3.39
CA LEU A 67 0.19 31.72 2.47
C LEU A 67 1.12 32.19 1.36
N LEU A 68 2.30 31.58 1.28
CA LEU A 68 3.23 31.69 0.18
C LEU A 68 3.24 30.36 -0.58
N GLY A 69 2.96 30.37 -1.88
CA GLY A 69 3.03 29.18 -2.71
C GLY A 69 4.09 29.30 -3.78
N LEU A 70 4.94 28.28 -3.92
CA LEU A 70 5.96 28.21 -4.97
C LEU A 70 5.65 27.05 -5.91
N ALA A 71 5.59 27.34 -7.20
CA ALA A 71 5.35 26.37 -8.26
C ALA A 71 6.54 26.31 -9.23
N ASP A 72 6.88 25.09 -9.65
CA ASP A 72 7.82 24.82 -10.73
C ASP A 72 7.03 24.32 -11.95
N ALA A 73 6.83 25.19 -12.94
CA ALA A 73 6.04 24.89 -14.13
C ALA A 73 6.74 23.90 -15.08
N GLY A 74 8.06 23.77 -14.97
CA GLY A 74 8.86 22.95 -15.87
C GLY A 74 9.13 21.55 -15.32
N ALA A 75 8.56 21.19 -14.16
CA ALA A 75 8.91 19.99 -13.42
C ALA A 75 10.44 19.82 -13.27
N GLY A 76 11.16 20.94 -13.13
CA GLY A 76 12.62 21.01 -13.08
C GLY A 76 13.18 20.79 -11.68
N TRP A 77 12.39 20.27 -10.74
CA TRP A 77 12.84 19.98 -9.37
C TRP A 77 13.44 21.20 -8.66
N TYR A 78 12.89 22.39 -8.89
CA TYR A 78 13.33 23.64 -8.27
C TYR A 78 14.84 23.86 -8.42
N PRO A 79 15.35 24.09 -9.65
CA PRO A 79 16.78 24.21 -9.92
C PRO A 79 17.45 25.26 -9.03
N GLN A 80 18.68 24.99 -8.61
CA GLN A 80 19.41 25.88 -7.70
C GLN A 80 19.55 27.30 -8.26
N GLY A 81 19.80 27.46 -9.56
CA GLY A 81 19.91 28.77 -10.20
C GLY A 81 18.61 29.58 -10.12
N ASP A 82 17.47 28.95 -10.41
CA ASP A 82 16.16 29.61 -10.36
C ASP A 82 15.78 29.98 -8.92
N MET A 83 16.04 29.09 -7.95
CA MET A 83 15.82 29.37 -6.53
C MET A 83 16.73 30.47 -5.99
N ALA A 84 18.00 30.51 -6.40
CA ALA A 84 18.93 31.57 -6.01
C ALA A 84 18.47 32.96 -6.49
N ALA A 85 17.84 33.03 -7.67
CA ALA A 85 17.25 34.28 -8.19
C ALA A 85 15.89 34.62 -7.54
N LEU A 86 15.12 33.61 -7.11
CA LEU A 86 13.81 33.80 -6.48
C LEU A 86 13.89 34.23 -5.02
N LEU A 87 14.75 33.58 -4.22
CA LEU A 87 14.81 33.75 -2.77
C LEU A 87 14.99 35.20 -2.29
N PRO A 88 15.86 36.04 -2.91
CA PRO A 88 15.98 37.45 -2.52
C PRO A 88 14.67 38.23 -2.65
N LYS A 89 13.84 37.90 -3.67
CA LYS A 89 12.53 38.53 -3.90
C LYS A 89 11.49 38.13 -2.84
N LEU A 90 11.66 36.97 -2.23
CA LEU A 90 10.76 36.45 -1.18
C LEU A 90 11.15 36.93 0.21
N ARG A 91 12.39 37.39 0.40
CA ARG A 91 12.94 37.81 1.70
C ARG A 91 12.06 38.82 2.46
N PRO A 92 11.46 39.85 1.84
CA PRO A 92 10.58 40.78 2.55
C PRO A 92 9.33 40.10 3.14
N ILE A 93 8.77 39.11 2.43
CA ILE A 93 7.63 38.33 2.91
C ILE A 93 8.09 37.44 4.06
N LEU A 94 9.18 36.69 3.88
CA LEU A 94 9.69 35.76 4.89
C LEU A 94 10.05 36.49 6.20
N ALA A 95 10.77 37.62 6.11
CA ALA A 95 11.18 38.40 7.28
C ALA A 95 10.02 39.11 8.00
N ALA A 96 8.85 39.24 7.37
CA ALA A 96 7.67 39.82 7.99
C ALA A 96 6.89 38.83 8.87
N HIS A 97 7.27 37.55 8.89
CA HIS A 97 6.62 36.50 9.65
C HIS A 97 7.57 35.90 10.69
N ASP A 98 7.02 35.59 11.86
CA ASP A 98 7.77 35.10 13.03
C ASP A 98 7.81 33.56 13.07
N ARG A 99 6.86 32.91 12.38
CA ARG A 99 6.76 31.45 12.30
C ARG A 99 6.54 30.99 10.87
N VAL A 100 7.46 30.22 10.30
CA VAL A 100 7.42 29.75 8.92
C VAL A 100 7.34 28.23 8.86
N VAL A 101 6.26 27.70 8.31
CA VAL A 101 6.02 26.26 8.17
C VAL A 101 5.96 25.88 6.69
N LEU A 102 6.86 25.01 6.27
CA LEU A 102 6.91 24.49 4.90
C LEU A 102 6.12 23.18 4.80
N TYR A 103 5.40 23.03 3.69
CA TYR A 103 4.59 21.87 3.39
C TYR A 103 4.76 21.50 1.91
N GLY A 104 5.07 20.23 1.65
CA GLY A 104 5.31 19.76 0.30
C GLY A 104 5.02 18.26 0.12
N PHE A 105 4.83 17.86 -1.14
CA PHE A 105 4.66 16.47 -1.55
C PHE A 105 5.56 16.12 -2.75
N SER A 106 6.19 14.93 -2.72
CA SER A 106 7.05 14.44 -3.81
C SER A 106 8.14 15.47 -4.18
N MET A 107 8.16 15.95 -5.43
CA MET A 107 9.03 17.05 -5.88
C MET A 107 8.97 18.30 -4.99
N GLY A 108 7.77 18.69 -4.54
CA GLY A 108 7.59 19.82 -3.63
C GLY A 108 8.10 19.51 -2.22
N ALA A 109 8.02 18.26 -1.77
CA ALA A 109 8.59 17.84 -0.48
C ALA A 109 10.12 17.86 -0.51
N TYR A 110 10.72 17.46 -1.64
CA TYR A 110 12.15 17.63 -1.88
C TYR A 110 12.54 19.12 -1.77
N ALA A 111 11.84 20.02 -2.48
CA ALA A 111 12.14 21.45 -2.44
C ALA A 111 11.93 22.07 -1.06
N ALA A 112 10.89 21.62 -0.35
CA ALA A 112 10.63 22.02 1.03
C ALA A 112 11.80 21.68 1.95
N LEU A 113 12.44 20.53 1.78
CA LEU A 113 13.65 20.16 2.53
C LEU A 113 14.88 20.93 2.04
N LYS A 114 15.17 20.86 0.73
CA LYS A 114 16.37 21.44 0.10
C LYS A 114 16.53 22.95 0.36
N TYR A 115 15.43 23.68 0.47
CA TYR A 115 15.47 25.14 0.65
C TYR A 115 14.93 25.60 2.01
N SER A 116 14.72 24.67 2.96
CA SER A 116 14.13 25.03 4.26
C SER A 116 14.95 26.05 5.04
N GLY A 117 16.27 25.92 5.09
CA GLY A 117 17.14 26.90 5.74
C GLY A 117 17.05 28.28 5.08
N ALA A 118 17.11 28.34 3.75
CA ALA A 118 17.04 29.59 2.98
C ALA A 118 15.65 30.26 3.04
N LEU A 119 14.59 29.47 3.21
CA LEU A 119 13.22 29.94 3.42
C LEU A 119 12.93 30.28 4.88
N GLY A 120 13.91 30.14 5.80
CA GLY A 120 13.74 30.47 7.22
C GLY A 120 12.75 29.55 7.94
N ALA A 121 12.66 28.28 7.54
CA ALA A 121 11.67 27.34 8.07
C ALA A 121 11.91 27.00 9.55
N ASP A 122 10.85 27.07 10.34
CA ASP A 122 10.77 26.50 11.68
C ASP A 122 10.40 25.02 11.66
N VAL A 123 9.54 24.64 10.72
CA VAL A 123 9.03 23.27 10.56
C VAL A 123 8.91 22.95 9.07
N VAL A 124 9.31 21.74 8.69
CA VAL A 124 9.11 21.19 7.36
C VAL A 124 8.28 19.91 7.46
N LEU A 125 7.13 19.88 6.79
CA LEU A 125 6.28 18.71 6.62
C LEU A 125 6.44 18.19 5.18
N ALA A 126 7.35 17.23 5.00
CA ALA A 126 7.69 16.66 3.71
C ALA A 126 7.02 15.30 3.53
N PHE A 127 6.10 15.18 2.58
CA PHE A 127 5.40 13.92 2.27
C PHE A 127 5.99 13.25 1.03
N ALA A 128 6.43 12.00 1.16
CA ALA A 128 7.12 11.22 0.14
C ALA A 128 8.26 12.01 -0.56
N PRO A 129 9.15 12.68 0.20
CA PRO A 129 10.25 13.45 -0.39
C PRO A 129 11.27 12.54 -1.06
N GLN A 130 11.78 12.99 -2.19
CA GLN A 130 13.05 12.48 -2.71
C GLN A 130 14.22 13.20 -2.04
N ALA A 131 15.36 12.51 -1.93
CA ALA A 131 16.62 13.08 -1.48
C ALA A 131 17.40 13.76 -2.62
N SER A 132 17.24 13.26 -3.84
CA SER A 132 17.88 13.72 -5.07
C SER A 132 17.19 13.06 -6.27
N VAL A 133 17.45 13.59 -7.47
CA VAL A 133 17.16 12.93 -8.76
C VAL A 133 18.42 12.50 -9.50
N GLU A 134 19.59 12.64 -8.88
CA GLU A 134 20.88 12.32 -9.48
C GLU A 134 21.07 10.79 -9.66
N PRO A 135 21.29 10.30 -10.90
CA PRO A 135 21.40 8.86 -11.18
C PRO A 135 22.48 8.16 -10.35
N GLY A 136 23.63 8.81 -10.15
CA GLY A 136 24.74 8.25 -9.38
C GLY A 136 24.43 8.02 -7.91
N LEU A 137 23.47 8.76 -7.35
CA LEU A 137 23.08 8.66 -5.94
C LEU A 137 21.89 7.73 -5.72
N VAL A 138 20.89 7.76 -6.61
CA VAL A 138 19.60 7.09 -6.38
C VAL A 138 19.28 5.96 -7.36
N GLY A 139 20.02 5.86 -8.48
CA GLY A 139 19.71 4.93 -9.57
C GLY A 139 19.70 3.44 -9.18
N GLY A 140 20.36 3.07 -8.08
CA GLY A 140 20.34 1.71 -7.54
C GLY A 140 19.00 1.29 -6.91
N PHE A 141 18.14 2.24 -6.53
CA PHE A 141 16.83 1.96 -5.93
C PHE A 141 15.68 2.76 -6.57
N ASP A 142 15.94 3.86 -7.27
CA ASP A 142 14.98 4.61 -8.09
C ASP A 142 15.62 4.92 -9.45
N ALA A 143 15.42 4.02 -10.41
CA ALA A 143 15.91 4.19 -11.77
C ALA A 143 15.01 5.10 -12.62
N ARG A 144 13.71 5.17 -12.27
CA ARG A 144 12.71 5.85 -13.09
C ARG A 144 12.82 7.37 -12.99
N ARG A 145 12.97 7.92 -11.78
CA ARG A 145 13.01 9.39 -11.60
C ARG A 145 14.23 10.02 -12.28
N PRO A 146 15.47 9.52 -12.09
CA PRO A 146 16.62 10.08 -12.79
C PRO A 146 16.46 10.01 -14.31
N ALA A 147 15.98 8.88 -14.85
CA ALA A 147 15.75 8.72 -16.29
C ALA A 147 14.74 9.72 -16.86
N CYS A 148 13.70 10.08 -16.10
CA CYS A 148 12.67 11.01 -16.57
C CYS A 148 13.00 12.49 -16.34
N PHE A 149 13.81 12.81 -15.33
CA PHE A 149 13.91 14.19 -14.83
C PHE A 149 15.33 14.73 -14.71
N TYR A 150 16.36 13.88 -14.59
CA TYR A 150 17.71 14.39 -14.37
C TYR A 150 18.28 15.09 -15.61
N GLN A 151 18.83 16.28 -15.40
CA GLN A 151 19.49 17.09 -16.41
C GLN A 151 20.72 17.66 -15.71
N PRO A 152 21.95 17.24 -16.06
CA PRO A 152 23.16 17.63 -15.32
C PRO A 152 23.27 19.15 -15.12
N ARG A 153 23.02 19.92 -16.19
CA ARG A 153 23.04 21.39 -16.16
C ARG A 153 22.08 22.03 -15.15
N LEU A 154 21.00 21.35 -14.77
CA LEU A 154 20.03 21.85 -13.80
C LEU A 154 20.22 21.25 -12.41
N HIS A 155 20.67 19.99 -12.31
CA HIS A 155 20.53 19.18 -11.11
C HIS A 155 21.86 18.73 -10.47
N ASP A 156 23.01 19.10 -11.04
CA ASP A 156 24.31 18.82 -10.42
C ASP A 156 24.40 19.49 -9.05
N GLY A 157 24.83 18.73 -8.03
CA GLY A 157 24.96 19.22 -6.65
C GLY A 157 23.64 19.48 -5.92
N MET A 158 22.51 19.02 -6.45
CA MET A 158 21.19 19.28 -5.87
C MET A 158 20.72 18.26 -4.84
N ALA A 159 21.55 17.30 -4.43
CA ALA A 159 21.21 16.42 -3.31
C ALA A 159 20.88 17.23 -2.04
N VAL A 160 19.88 16.78 -1.27
CA VAL A 160 19.57 17.38 0.04
C VAL A 160 20.70 17.07 1.03
N THR A 161 21.23 18.09 1.67
CA THR A 161 22.34 18.01 2.63
C THR A 161 21.91 18.51 4.02
N ALA A 162 22.73 18.26 5.04
CA ALA A 162 22.46 18.74 6.39
C ALA A 162 22.37 20.28 6.49
N SER A 163 23.17 21.02 5.70
CA SER A 163 23.18 22.50 5.70
C SER A 163 21.92 23.11 5.08
N ASP A 164 21.19 22.33 4.29
CA ASP A 164 19.94 22.78 3.68
C ASP A 164 18.78 22.83 4.69
N ILE A 165 18.88 22.08 5.81
CA ILE A 165 17.76 21.79 6.71
C ILE A 165 17.59 22.84 7.82
N GLY A 166 16.53 23.64 7.69
CA GLY A 166 16.02 24.57 8.71
C GLY A 166 14.98 23.93 9.65
N GLY A 167 15.05 24.27 10.94
CA GLY A 167 14.03 23.91 11.92
C GLY A 167 13.84 22.40 12.15
N LEU A 168 12.61 22.01 12.50
CA LEU A 168 12.18 20.62 12.64
C LEU A 168 11.71 20.08 11.28
N ALA A 169 12.50 19.20 10.67
CA ALA A 169 12.13 18.54 9.41
C ALA A 169 11.57 17.12 9.64
N LEU A 170 10.35 16.87 9.18
CA LEU A 170 9.68 15.57 9.23
C LEU A 170 9.46 15.03 7.81
N ALA A 171 10.00 13.84 7.52
CA ALA A 171 9.81 13.15 6.24
C ALA A 171 8.87 11.96 6.40
N PHE A 172 7.65 12.06 5.87
CA PHE A 172 6.66 10.99 5.86
C PHE A 172 6.87 10.12 4.62
N HIS A 173 7.08 8.82 4.78
CA HIS A 173 7.39 7.91 3.66
C HIS A 173 6.80 6.52 3.89
N ASP A 174 6.57 5.75 2.82
CA ASP A 174 6.19 4.34 2.95
C ASP A 174 7.44 3.45 2.97
N PRO A 175 7.80 2.79 4.09
CA PRO A 175 8.94 1.87 4.13
C PRO A 175 8.72 0.56 3.35
N ALA A 176 7.49 0.26 2.90
CA ALA A 176 7.20 -0.90 2.07
C ALA A 176 7.42 -0.63 0.57
N LEU A 177 7.61 0.63 0.17
CA LEU A 177 7.96 1.03 -1.19
C LEU A 177 9.47 1.25 -1.27
N PRO A 178 10.24 0.42 -2.00
CA PRO A 178 11.71 0.50 -2.02
C PRO A 178 12.26 1.89 -2.39
N ASP A 179 11.69 2.54 -3.41
CA ASP A 179 12.09 3.87 -3.86
C ASP A 179 11.99 4.91 -2.72
N ASP A 180 10.84 4.96 -2.04
CA ASP A 180 10.59 5.85 -0.90
C ASP A 180 11.50 5.51 0.30
N ALA A 181 11.73 4.23 0.56
CA ALA A 181 12.59 3.78 1.64
C ALA A 181 14.05 4.21 1.41
N GLY A 182 14.56 4.09 0.17
CA GLY A 182 15.90 4.54 -0.21
C GLY A 182 16.09 6.04 -0.03
N HIS A 183 15.15 6.86 -0.51
CA HIS A 183 15.20 8.31 -0.30
C HIS A 183 15.10 8.70 1.18
N ALA A 184 14.20 8.06 1.94
CA ALA A 184 14.08 8.33 3.37
C ALA A 184 15.36 7.98 4.15
N ALA A 185 16.07 6.92 3.74
CA ALA A 185 17.36 6.55 4.33
C ALA A 185 18.43 7.62 4.07
N LEU A 186 18.55 8.12 2.83
CA LEU A 186 19.47 9.21 2.50
C LEU A 186 19.15 10.50 3.27
N LEU A 187 17.87 10.86 3.38
CA LEU A 187 17.43 12.02 4.16
C LEU A 187 17.72 11.86 5.65
N ALA A 188 17.48 10.67 6.22
CA ALA A 188 17.82 10.39 7.61
C ALA A 188 19.32 10.46 7.87
N ALA A 189 20.16 10.06 6.91
CA ALA A 189 21.61 10.11 7.00
C ALA A 189 22.17 11.55 7.10
N THR A 190 21.38 12.58 6.75
CA THR A 190 21.75 13.98 7.01
C THR A 190 21.82 14.32 8.51
N GLY A 191 21.24 13.49 9.38
CA GLY A 191 21.13 13.74 10.82
C GLY A 191 20.17 14.87 11.20
N ARG A 192 19.54 15.52 10.21
CA ARG A 192 18.68 16.71 10.40
C ARG A 192 17.21 16.47 10.05
N VAL A 193 16.90 15.35 9.40
CA VAL A 193 15.53 14.98 8.99
C VAL A 193 15.04 13.78 9.78
N ALA A 194 13.90 13.93 10.48
CA ALA A 194 13.28 12.85 11.21
C ALA A 194 12.30 12.08 10.31
N ALA A 195 12.62 10.82 10.01
CA ALA A 195 11.72 9.93 9.28
C ALA A 195 10.46 9.59 10.11
N VAL A 196 9.30 9.70 9.46
CA VAL A 196 8.00 9.28 9.97
C VAL A 196 7.47 8.20 9.03
N ALA A 197 7.84 6.95 9.32
CA ALA A 197 7.34 5.79 8.58
C ALA A 197 5.81 5.83 8.51
N THR A 198 5.24 5.59 7.34
CA THR A 198 3.81 5.60 7.04
C THR A 198 3.53 4.43 6.09
N PRO A 199 3.59 3.18 6.60
CA PRO A 199 3.54 1.98 5.78
C PRO A 199 2.18 1.79 5.11
N PHE A 200 2.16 1.12 3.96
CA PHE A 200 0.95 0.79 3.21
C PHE A 200 0.20 2.03 2.69
N THR A 201 0.94 3.07 2.32
CA THR A 201 0.42 4.28 1.67
C THR A 201 0.97 4.51 0.27
N GLY A 202 1.88 3.64 -0.20
CA GLY A 202 2.65 3.85 -1.43
C GLY A 202 3.33 5.21 -1.44
N HIS A 203 3.52 5.78 -2.63
CA HIS A 203 4.04 7.13 -2.82
C HIS A 203 3.02 8.24 -2.48
N GLU A 204 1.97 7.96 -1.70
CA GLU A 204 0.94 8.93 -1.31
C GLU A 204 0.71 9.02 0.22
N PRO A 205 1.74 9.14 1.08
CA PRO A 205 1.52 9.35 2.52
C PRO A 205 0.71 10.62 2.82
N VAL A 206 0.73 11.61 1.92
CA VAL A 206 -0.14 12.80 2.00
C VAL A 206 -1.62 12.46 1.90
N ARG A 207 -2.00 11.46 1.09
CA ARG A 207 -3.39 11.03 0.94
C ARG A 207 -3.89 10.36 2.21
N PHE A 208 -3.05 9.52 2.82
CA PHE A 208 -3.32 8.98 4.15
C PHE A 208 -3.55 10.12 5.15
N ALA A 209 -2.62 11.08 5.21
CA ALA A 209 -2.68 12.16 6.18
C ALA A 209 -3.92 13.06 5.97
N LYS A 210 -4.32 13.31 4.72
CA LYS A 210 -5.57 14.04 4.40
C LYS A 210 -6.80 13.25 4.85
N SER A 211 -6.88 11.97 4.49
CA SER A 211 -8.04 11.11 4.80
C SER A 211 -8.29 10.91 6.30
N THR A 212 -7.26 11.14 7.13
CA THR A 212 -7.32 10.92 8.57
C THR A 212 -7.48 12.21 9.38
N GLY A 213 -7.35 13.38 8.75
CA GLY A 213 -7.23 14.69 9.42
C GLY A 213 -5.85 14.99 9.98
N LEU A 214 -4.86 14.11 9.74
CA LEU A 214 -3.51 14.27 10.25
C LEU A 214 -2.79 15.49 9.66
N VAL A 215 -2.99 15.83 8.38
CA VAL A 215 -2.35 17.03 7.79
C VAL A 215 -2.76 18.29 8.55
N GLU A 216 -4.05 18.43 8.84
CA GLU A 216 -4.59 19.60 9.56
C GLU A 216 -4.00 19.70 10.96
N ARG A 217 -3.99 18.59 11.69
CA ARG A 217 -3.38 18.51 13.02
C ARG A 217 -1.89 18.83 13.02
N LEU A 218 -1.14 18.36 12.02
CA LEU A 218 0.30 18.62 11.89
C LEU A 218 0.57 20.09 11.58
N LEU A 219 -0.14 20.68 10.61
CA LEU A 219 0.02 22.08 10.25
C LEU A 219 -0.34 23.01 11.41
N GLN A 220 -1.46 22.74 12.09
CA GLN A 220 -1.87 23.55 13.24
C GLN A 220 -0.83 23.47 14.37
N ALA A 221 -0.37 22.27 14.74
CA ALA A 221 0.67 22.11 15.75
C ALA A 221 2.02 22.74 15.34
N ALA A 222 2.35 22.75 14.05
CA ALA A 222 3.55 23.38 13.53
C ALA A 222 3.47 24.92 13.65
N LEU A 223 2.32 25.50 13.29
CA LEU A 223 2.01 26.92 13.41
C LEU A 223 1.99 27.37 14.87
N ASP A 224 1.49 26.54 15.78
CA ASP A 224 1.43 26.81 17.22
C ASP A 224 2.75 26.53 17.96
N GLY A 225 3.77 26.02 17.28
CA GLY A 225 5.08 25.73 17.89
C GLY A 225 5.12 24.48 18.78
N THR A 226 4.08 23.64 18.76
CA THR A 226 3.93 22.48 19.66
C THR A 226 4.27 21.13 19.00
N LEU A 227 4.54 21.13 17.69
CA LEU A 227 4.81 19.90 16.94
C LEU A 227 6.14 19.26 17.34
N THR A 228 6.12 17.95 17.56
CA THR A 228 7.32 17.11 17.71
C THR A 228 7.24 15.88 16.81
N ALA A 229 8.39 15.30 16.45
CA ALA A 229 8.44 14.05 15.70
C ALA A 229 7.74 12.89 16.44
N GLY A 230 7.83 12.87 17.77
CA GLY A 230 7.13 11.90 18.62
C GLY A 230 5.60 12.02 18.54
N ALA A 231 5.10 13.26 18.57
CA ALA A 231 3.67 13.54 18.40
C ALA A 231 3.17 13.12 17.01
N ALA A 232 3.88 13.51 15.94
CA ALA A 232 3.55 13.11 14.58
C ALA A 232 3.46 11.58 14.40
N ARG A 233 4.46 10.84 14.90
CA ARG A 233 4.46 9.37 14.88
C ARG A 233 3.29 8.76 15.65
N ARG A 234 2.96 9.33 16.82
CA ARG A 234 1.83 8.87 17.64
C ARG A 234 0.50 9.10 16.94
N TRP A 235 0.25 10.31 16.44
CA TRP A 235 -1.00 10.66 15.74
C TRP A 235 -1.20 9.80 14.49
N ARG A 236 -0.16 9.63 13.66
CA ARG A 236 -0.20 8.72 12.51
C ARG A 236 -0.62 7.29 12.90
N ARG A 237 -0.10 6.75 14.00
CA ARG A 237 -0.47 5.40 14.48
C ARG A 237 -1.91 5.33 15.01
N GLN A 238 -2.38 6.38 15.68
CA GLN A 238 -3.74 6.47 16.22
C GLN A 238 -4.78 6.56 15.10
N ASP A 239 -4.51 7.41 14.10
CA ASP A 239 -5.52 7.77 13.10
C ASP A 239 -5.61 6.77 11.94
N ARG A 240 -4.71 5.79 11.84
CA ARG A 240 -4.72 4.77 10.78
C ARG A 240 -6.03 3.97 10.70
N ALA A 241 -6.76 3.84 11.82
CA ALA A 241 -8.07 3.19 11.85
C ALA A 241 -9.12 3.91 10.98
N ARG A 242 -8.91 5.20 10.70
CA ARG A 242 -9.80 6.06 9.91
C ARG A 242 -9.45 6.06 8.41
N CYS A 243 -8.41 5.34 7.99
CA CYS A 243 -7.97 5.27 6.59
C CYS A 243 -8.25 3.90 5.97
N PRO A 244 -9.33 3.72 5.19
CA PRO A 244 -9.62 2.45 4.52
C PRO A 244 -8.52 1.97 3.59
N HIS A 245 -7.88 2.89 2.86
CA HIS A 245 -6.81 2.57 1.91
C HIS A 245 -5.62 1.90 2.60
N TYR A 246 -5.23 2.38 3.79
CA TYR A 246 -4.20 1.75 4.61
C TYR A 246 -4.56 0.30 4.96
N TRP A 247 -5.81 0.06 5.38
CA TRP A 247 -6.24 -1.28 5.76
C TRP A 247 -6.43 -2.22 4.58
N LEU A 248 -6.86 -1.69 3.44
CA LEU A 248 -6.93 -2.43 2.19
C LEU A 248 -5.52 -2.90 1.79
N ALA A 249 -4.55 -1.98 1.69
CA ALA A 249 -3.18 -2.30 1.32
C ALA A 249 -2.50 -3.27 2.31
N LEU A 250 -2.69 -3.05 3.62
CA LEU A 250 -2.21 -3.99 4.66
C LEU A 250 -2.82 -5.38 4.51
N THR A 251 -4.10 -5.47 4.12
CA THR A 251 -4.79 -6.76 3.96
C THR A 251 -4.36 -7.46 2.68
N GLN A 252 -4.22 -6.72 1.58
CA GLN A 252 -3.69 -7.23 0.31
C GLN A 252 -2.27 -7.77 0.46
N ASP A 253 -1.43 -7.15 1.29
CA ASP A 253 -0.10 -7.68 1.62
C ASP A 253 -0.17 -8.91 2.57
N GLY A 254 -1.06 -8.88 3.56
CA GLY A 254 -1.07 -9.87 4.62
C GLY A 254 -1.79 -11.19 4.28
N LEU A 255 -2.83 -11.17 3.43
CA LEU A 255 -3.56 -12.39 3.03
C LEU A 255 -2.63 -13.38 2.30
N PRO A 256 -1.83 -12.98 1.29
CA PRO A 256 -0.81 -13.84 0.69
C PRO A 256 0.30 -14.29 1.67
N ARG A 257 0.34 -13.79 2.90
CA ARG A 257 1.29 -14.22 3.94
C ARG A 257 0.62 -15.06 5.04
N GLY A 258 -0.66 -15.40 4.88
CA GLY A 258 -1.41 -16.24 5.82
C GLY A 258 -1.77 -15.49 7.11
N ARG A 259 -1.92 -14.16 7.03
CA ARG A 259 -2.19 -13.30 8.19
C ARG A 259 -3.67 -12.99 8.39
N ALA A 260 -4.58 -13.70 7.72
CA ALA A 260 -6.03 -13.46 7.80
C ALA A 260 -6.54 -13.39 9.25
N ALA A 261 -6.19 -14.37 10.09
CA ALA A 261 -6.61 -14.40 11.50
C ALA A 261 -6.14 -13.17 12.31
N ALA A 262 -4.95 -12.63 12.02
CA ALA A 262 -4.43 -11.45 12.70
C ALA A 262 -5.03 -10.13 12.15
N LEU A 263 -5.49 -10.14 10.90
CA LEU A 263 -6.04 -8.97 10.21
C LEU A 263 -7.53 -8.78 10.47
N LEU A 264 -8.29 -9.88 10.55
CA LEU A 264 -9.75 -9.83 10.64
C LEU A 264 -10.28 -8.98 11.82
N PRO A 265 -9.79 -9.14 13.08
CA PRO A 265 -10.24 -8.30 14.19
C PRO A 265 -9.86 -6.82 14.04
N ARG A 266 -8.91 -6.49 13.15
CA ARG A 266 -8.49 -5.12 12.88
C ARG A 266 -9.34 -4.49 11.78
N LEU A 267 -9.69 -5.25 10.74
CA LEU A 267 -10.63 -4.85 9.70
C LEU A 267 -12.00 -4.48 10.27
N GLU A 268 -12.41 -5.14 11.36
CA GLU A 268 -13.66 -4.84 12.05
C GLU A 268 -13.63 -3.52 12.82
N ARG A 269 -12.44 -3.09 13.25
CA ARG A 269 -12.21 -1.83 13.96
C ARG A 269 -11.99 -0.63 13.03
N VAL A 270 -12.00 -0.82 11.72
CA VAL A 270 -11.85 0.29 10.77
C VAL A 270 -13.07 1.21 10.89
N GLN A 271 -12.79 2.45 11.30
CA GLN A 271 -13.78 3.50 11.37
C GLN A 271 -13.97 4.05 9.97
N HIS A 272 -15.14 3.78 9.40
CA HIS A 272 -15.62 4.46 8.21
C HIS A 272 -17.05 4.91 8.51
N GLY A 273 -17.56 5.91 7.77
CA GLY A 273 -18.94 6.36 7.91
C GLY A 273 -19.98 5.24 7.67
N ALA A 274 -21.23 5.60 7.37
CA ALA A 274 -22.36 4.66 7.33
C ALA A 274 -22.15 3.35 6.52
N ARG A 275 -21.24 3.31 5.53
CA ARG A 275 -20.85 2.08 4.82
C ARG A 275 -19.34 2.03 4.58
N ARG A 276 -18.73 0.85 4.76
CA ARG A 276 -17.31 0.59 4.41
C ARG A 276 -17.11 0.61 2.89
N PRO A 277 -15.96 1.04 2.34
CA PRO A 277 -15.70 0.97 0.91
C PRO A 277 -15.71 -0.48 0.40
N ALA A 278 -16.19 -0.68 -0.84
CA ALA A 278 -16.32 -2.00 -1.45
C ALA A 278 -15.02 -2.85 -1.42
N PRO A 279 -13.82 -2.31 -1.73
CA PRO A 279 -12.59 -3.09 -1.66
C PRO A 279 -12.31 -3.64 -0.27
N LEU A 280 -12.63 -2.87 0.78
CA LEU A 280 -12.41 -3.27 2.16
C LEU A 280 -13.40 -4.35 2.61
N GLN A 281 -14.64 -4.30 2.11
CA GLN A 281 -15.63 -5.35 2.33
C GLN A 281 -15.19 -6.67 1.69
N LEU A 282 -14.71 -6.62 0.44
CA LEU A 282 -14.17 -7.78 -0.27
C LEU A 282 -12.92 -8.34 0.40
N ALA A 283 -11.99 -7.48 0.85
CA ALA A 283 -10.82 -7.90 1.60
C ALA A 283 -11.19 -8.61 2.92
N ARG A 284 -12.23 -8.13 3.62
CA ARG A 284 -12.79 -8.80 4.80
C ARG A 284 -13.43 -10.15 4.46
N LEU A 285 -14.18 -10.23 3.36
CA LEU A 285 -14.78 -11.48 2.88
C LEU A 285 -13.72 -12.56 2.64
N LEU A 286 -12.65 -12.21 1.93
CA LEU A 286 -11.53 -13.13 1.68
C LEU A 286 -10.82 -13.53 2.99
N ALA A 287 -10.66 -12.61 3.93
CA ALA A 287 -10.10 -12.92 5.24
C ALA A 287 -10.96 -13.91 6.05
N LEU A 288 -12.30 -13.75 6.02
CA LEU A 288 -13.24 -14.68 6.67
C LEU A 288 -13.11 -16.09 6.09
N LEU A 289 -13.03 -16.22 4.77
CA LEU A 289 -12.85 -17.51 4.11
C LEU A 289 -11.53 -18.18 4.50
N GLU A 290 -10.42 -17.44 4.56
CA GLU A 290 -9.14 -17.97 5.00
C GLU A 290 -9.14 -18.42 6.48
N THR A 291 -9.98 -17.81 7.32
CA THR A 291 -10.14 -18.21 8.73
C THR A 291 -11.19 -19.31 8.94
N GLY A 292 -11.84 -19.79 7.88
CA GLY A 292 -12.91 -20.81 7.98
C GLY A 292 -14.26 -20.28 8.48
N ALA A 293 -14.43 -18.96 8.52
CA ALA A 293 -15.65 -18.26 8.94
C ALA A 293 -16.65 -18.18 7.76
N GLU A 294 -17.03 -19.34 7.22
CA GLU A 294 -17.79 -19.46 5.97
C GLU A 294 -19.21 -18.89 6.09
N ALA A 295 -19.87 -19.07 7.24
CA ALA A 295 -21.20 -18.52 7.49
C ALA A 295 -21.19 -16.98 7.50
N GLU A 296 -20.22 -16.35 8.17
CA GLU A 296 -20.10 -14.89 8.13
C GLU A 296 -19.66 -14.37 6.76
N ALA A 297 -18.83 -15.12 6.04
CA ALA A 297 -18.44 -14.77 4.67
C ALA A 297 -19.66 -14.79 3.74
N GLN A 298 -20.49 -15.83 3.81
CA GLN A 298 -21.72 -15.93 3.03
C GLN A 298 -22.70 -14.80 3.36
N ALA A 299 -22.94 -14.52 4.64
CA ALA A 299 -23.81 -13.42 5.06
C ALA A 299 -23.30 -12.05 4.59
N ALA A 300 -21.98 -11.85 4.60
CA ALA A 300 -21.38 -10.61 4.09
C ALA A 300 -21.45 -10.52 2.56
N LEU A 301 -21.33 -11.63 1.83
CA LEU A 301 -21.44 -11.66 0.37
C LEU A 301 -22.87 -11.34 -0.07
N GLN A 302 -23.88 -11.90 0.60
CA GLN A 302 -25.30 -11.63 0.33
C GLN A 302 -25.67 -10.15 0.50
N ARG A 303 -24.97 -9.42 1.39
CA ARG A 303 -25.19 -7.99 1.64
C ARG A 303 -24.32 -7.09 0.77
N PHE A 304 -23.35 -7.66 0.04
CA PHE A 304 -22.43 -6.90 -0.79
C PHE A 304 -23.14 -6.41 -2.04
N ALA A 305 -23.12 -5.11 -2.26
CA ALA A 305 -23.64 -4.48 -3.47
C ALA A 305 -22.45 -4.01 -4.32
N PRO A 306 -22.24 -4.57 -5.54
CA PRO A 306 -21.16 -4.12 -6.41
C PRO A 306 -21.39 -2.67 -6.85
N ALA A 307 -20.32 -1.89 -6.92
CA ALA A 307 -20.39 -0.52 -7.43
C ALA A 307 -20.49 -0.53 -8.96
N PRO A 308 -21.26 0.39 -9.59
CA PRO A 308 -21.36 0.47 -11.05
C PRO A 308 -20.03 0.64 -11.79
N ARG A 309 -19.02 1.21 -11.12
CA ARG A 309 -17.65 1.41 -11.64
C ARG A 309 -16.62 0.62 -10.84
N ALA A 310 -16.92 -0.64 -10.53
CA ALA A 310 -15.97 -1.53 -9.87
C ALA A 310 -14.73 -1.75 -10.75
N THR A 311 -13.56 -1.70 -10.14
CA THR A 311 -12.25 -2.03 -10.74
C THR A 311 -12.14 -3.52 -11.07
N VAL A 312 -11.21 -3.91 -11.96
CA VAL A 312 -10.95 -5.32 -12.28
C VAL A 312 -10.63 -6.10 -11.01
N GLU A 313 -9.82 -5.53 -10.12
CA GLU A 313 -9.42 -6.14 -8.85
C GLU A 313 -10.61 -6.41 -7.94
N GLU A 314 -11.58 -5.49 -7.87
CA GLU A 314 -12.82 -5.68 -7.11
C GLU A 314 -13.68 -6.79 -7.72
N ARG A 315 -13.83 -6.82 -9.05
CA ARG A 315 -14.61 -7.86 -9.73
C ARG A 315 -13.99 -9.24 -9.57
N VAL A 316 -12.67 -9.34 -9.62
CA VAL A 316 -11.92 -10.58 -9.33
C VAL A 316 -12.03 -10.97 -7.86
N ALA A 317 -11.95 -10.03 -6.92
CA ALA A 317 -12.11 -10.34 -5.50
C ALA A 317 -13.54 -10.81 -5.17
N LEU A 318 -14.57 -10.23 -5.81
CA LEU A 318 -15.96 -10.67 -5.71
C LEU A 318 -16.12 -12.10 -6.25
N TRP A 319 -15.54 -12.38 -7.41
CA TRP A 319 -15.54 -13.71 -8.00
C TRP A 319 -14.86 -14.74 -7.07
N LYS A 320 -13.69 -14.40 -6.53
CA LYS A 320 -12.96 -15.25 -5.57
C LYS A 320 -13.77 -15.51 -4.29
N ALA A 321 -14.50 -14.51 -3.79
CA ALA A 321 -15.33 -14.69 -2.60
C ALA A 321 -16.46 -15.69 -2.84
N ALA A 322 -17.13 -15.62 -3.99
CA ALA A 322 -18.20 -16.55 -4.35
C ALA A 322 -17.68 -17.97 -4.62
N ALA A 323 -16.61 -18.09 -5.42
CA ALA A 323 -15.93 -19.36 -5.68
C ALA A 323 -15.42 -20.00 -4.36
N GLY A 324 -14.96 -19.19 -3.42
CA GLY A 324 -14.54 -19.66 -2.11
C GLY A 324 -15.66 -20.28 -1.27
N LEU A 325 -16.92 -19.96 -1.55
CA LEU A 325 -18.11 -20.54 -0.92
C LEU A 325 -18.76 -21.66 -1.75
N GLY A 326 -18.19 -21.99 -2.93
CA GLY A 326 -18.83 -22.92 -3.86
C GLY A 326 -20.13 -22.37 -4.47
N LEU A 327 -20.22 -21.05 -4.60
CA LEU A 327 -21.37 -20.35 -5.18
C LEU A 327 -21.06 -19.90 -6.62
N PRO A 328 -22.08 -19.79 -7.48
CA PRO A 328 -21.90 -19.17 -8.78
C PRO A 328 -21.44 -17.71 -8.63
N PRO A 329 -20.64 -17.20 -9.58
CA PRO A 329 -20.18 -15.81 -9.51
C PRO A 329 -21.37 -14.84 -9.62
N PRO A 330 -21.45 -13.80 -8.75
CA PRO A 330 -22.47 -12.76 -8.84
C PRO A 330 -22.35 -11.91 -10.10
N ASP A 331 -23.41 -11.17 -10.43
CA ASP A 331 -23.37 -10.19 -11.50
C ASP A 331 -22.25 -9.16 -11.29
N GLY A 332 -21.52 -8.87 -12.36
CA GLY A 332 -20.38 -7.97 -12.33
C GLY A 332 -19.10 -8.57 -11.72
N ALA A 333 -19.10 -9.85 -11.31
CA ALA A 333 -17.88 -10.55 -10.95
C ALA A 333 -17.09 -10.94 -12.21
N GLU A 334 -15.75 -10.98 -12.10
CA GLU A 334 -14.86 -11.32 -13.22
C GLU A 334 -13.92 -12.45 -12.79
N PRO A 335 -13.76 -13.53 -13.58
CA PRO A 335 -12.85 -14.61 -13.20
C PRO A 335 -11.40 -14.11 -13.15
N PRO A 336 -10.54 -14.74 -12.32
CA PRO A 336 -9.12 -14.42 -12.32
C PRO A 336 -8.50 -14.69 -13.70
N PRO A 337 -7.39 -14.00 -14.02
CA PRO A 337 -6.70 -14.19 -15.29
C PRO A 337 -6.32 -15.67 -15.48
N ARG A 338 -6.53 -16.16 -16.71
CA ARG A 338 -6.19 -17.52 -17.10
C ARG A 338 -4.67 -17.72 -17.06
N PRO A 339 -4.19 -18.92 -16.68
CA PRO A 339 -2.75 -19.20 -16.70
C PRO A 339 -2.21 -19.16 -18.14
N PRO A 340 -0.90 -18.94 -18.32
CA PRO A 340 -0.24 -19.31 -19.55
C PRO A 340 -0.45 -20.82 -19.76
N LEU A 341 -1.13 -21.19 -20.85
CA LEU A 341 -1.52 -22.57 -21.17
C LEU A 341 -0.32 -23.40 -21.66
N ASP A 342 0.72 -23.53 -20.83
CA ASP A 342 1.72 -24.56 -21.07
C ASP A 342 1.12 -25.95 -20.80
N ALA A 343 1.82 -26.99 -21.29
CA ALA A 343 1.34 -28.37 -21.22
C ALA A 343 1.05 -28.84 -19.78
N ALA A 344 1.78 -28.33 -18.78
CA ALA A 344 1.65 -28.80 -17.41
C ALA A 344 0.36 -28.31 -16.74
N TRP A 345 -0.07 -27.08 -17.03
CA TRP A 345 -1.37 -26.57 -16.57
C TRP A 345 -2.52 -27.30 -17.25
N ARG A 346 -2.43 -27.49 -18.58
CA ARG A 346 -3.50 -28.13 -19.36
C ARG A 346 -3.77 -29.57 -18.92
N GLN A 347 -2.71 -30.35 -18.70
CA GLN A 347 -2.84 -31.72 -18.21
C GLN A 347 -3.57 -31.83 -16.86
N VAL A 348 -3.38 -30.86 -15.95
CA VAL A 348 -4.10 -30.85 -14.66
C VAL A 348 -5.58 -30.53 -14.87
N ILE A 349 -5.90 -29.60 -15.78
CA ILE A 349 -7.29 -29.25 -16.12
C ILE A 349 -7.98 -30.47 -16.74
N ASP A 350 -7.40 -31.05 -17.79
CA ASP A 350 -7.95 -32.22 -18.51
C ASP A 350 -8.13 -33.42 -17.56
N PHE A 351 -7.24 -33.56 -16.56
CA PHE A 351 -7.38 -34.58 -15.53
C PHE A 351 -8.50 -34.26 -14.54
N LEU A 352 -8.56 -33.03 -14.00
CA LEU A 352 -9.40 -32.74 -12.84
C LEU A 352 -10.82 -32.30 -13.21
N GLU A 353 -11.00 -31.45 -14.22
CA GLU A 353 -12.30 -30.89 -14.64
C GLU A 353 -13.41 -31.95 -14.79
N PRO A 354 -13.22 -33.07 -15.52
CA PRO A 354 -14.28 -34.08 -15.68
C PRO A 354 -14.57 -34.89 -14.41
N ARG A 355 -13.78 -34.72 -13.35
CA ARG A 355 -13.88 -35.47 -12.09
C ARG A 355 -14.43 -34.63 -10.93
N LEU A 356 -14.65 -33.33 -11.14
CA LEU A 356 -15.16 -32.43 -10.11
C LEU A 356 -16.68 -32.49 -10.04
N ALA A 357 -17.20 -32.60 -8.82
CA ALA A 357 -18.62 -32.43 -8.54
C ALA A 357 -18.91 -31.01 -8.01
N PRO A 358 -20.13 -30.48 -8.21
CA PRO A 358 -20.55 -29.23 -7.59
C PRO A 358 -20.31 -29.26 -6.07
N ARG A 359 -19.75 -28.15 -5.54
CA ARG A 359 -19.36 -27.97 -4.14
C ARG A 359 -18.20 -28.84 -3.63
N ASP A 360 -17.51 -29.57 -4.52
CA ASP A 360 -16.24 -30.20 -4.13
C ASP A 360 -15.30 -29.15 -3.53
N ARG A 361 -14.68 -29.48 -2.39
CA ARG A 361 -13.66 -28.62 -1.79
C ARG A 361 -12.35 -28.86 -2.52
N VAL A 362 -11.90 -27.86 -3.26
CA VAL A 362 -10.71 -27.95 -4.12
C VAL A 362 -9.69 -26.92 -3.66
N LEU A 363 -8.52 -27.39 -3.27
CA LEU A 363 -7.35 -26.54 -3.05
C LEU A 363 -6.53 -26.49 -4.35
N ALA A 364 -6.41 -25.32 -4.96
CA ALA A 364 -5.65 -25.17 -6.20
C ALA A 364 -5.10 -23.74 -6.36
N PRO A 365 -3.96 -23.55 -7.05
CA PRO A 365 -3.48 -22.24 -7.48
C PRO A 365 -4.57 -21.42 -8.19
N LEU A 366 -4.60 -20.10 -7.96
CA LEU A 366 -5.63 -19.19 -8.47
C LEU A 366 -5.98 -19.37 -9.96
N PRO A 367 -5.02 -19.56 -10.89
CA PRO A 367 -5.36 -19.64 -12.31
C PRO A 367 -6.24 -20.85 -12.67
N PHE A 368 -6.23 -21.92 -11.87
CA PHE A 368 -7.11 -23.07 -12.09
C PHE A 368 -8.58 -22.77 -11.79
N TRP A 369 -8.86 -21.77 -10.97
CA TRP A 369 -10.21 -21.52 -10.46
C TRP A 369 -11.20 -21.25 -11.61
N THR A 370 -10.76 -20.60 -12.68
CA THR A 370 -11.57 -20.31 -13.88
C THR A 370 -12.10 -21.57 -14.58
N TYR A 371 -11.51 -22.73 -14.34
CA TYR A 371 -11.91 -24.03 -14.92
C TYR A 371 -12.72 -24.89 -13.94
N PHE A 372 -12.66 -24.61 -12.64
CA PHE A 372 -13.26 -25.45 -11.59
C PHE A 372 -14.54 -24.82 -11.04
N GLY A 373 -15.37 -24.26 -11.92
CA GLY A 373 -16.61 -23.57 -11.57
C GLY A 373 -17.55 -24.44 -10.73
N GLY A 374 -18.28 -23.82 -9.79
CA GLY A 374 -19.20 -24.51 -8.89
C GLY A 374 -18.56 -25.29 -7.74
N CYS A 375 -17.23 -25.44 -7.71
CA CYS A 375 -16.49 -25.99 -6.57
C CYS A 375 -16.23 -24.94 -5.49
N ALA A 376 -16.04 -25.38 -4.24
CA ALA A 376 -15.58 -24.54 -3.15
C ALA A 376 -14.05 -24.43 -3.18
N LEU A 377 -13.55 -23.30 -3.72
CA LEU A 377 -12.16 -23.13 -4.12
C LEU A 377 -11.30 -22.43 -3.05
N SER A 378 -10.04 -22.85 -2.93
CA SER A 378 -9.08 -22.23 -2.01
C SER A 378 -7.65 -22.31 -2.54
N GLU A 379 -6.85 -21.26 -2.37
CA GLU A 379 -5.44 -21.26 -2.76
C GLU A 379 -4.57 -21.80 -1.62
N ARG A 380 -5.15 -21.85 -0.42
CA ARG A 380 -4.48 -22.16 0.84
C ARG A 380 -5.33 -23.13 1.64
N PRO A 381 -4.68 -23.96 2.47
CA PRO A 381 -5.39 -24.76 3.44
C PRO A 381 -6.22 -23.85 4.34
N ARG A 382 -7.52 -24.15 4.44
CA ARG A 382 -8.41 -23.54 5.43
C ARG A 382 -8.41 -24.40 6.70
N PRO A 383 -8.74 -23.82 7.88
CA PRO A 383 -9.03 -24.61 9.06
C PRO A 383 -10.13 -25.66 8.79
N GLY A 384 -10.06 -26.79 9.49
CA GLY A 384 -11.04 -27.88 9.38
C GLY A 384 -10.56 -29.07 8.53
N PRO A 385 -11.49 -29.87 7.97
CA PRO A 385 -11.15 -31.07 7.19
C PRO A 385 -10.32 -30.75 5.95
N LEU A 386 -9.51 -31.70 5.50
CA LEU A 386 -8.77 -31.59 4.24
C LEU A 386 -9.74 -31.37 3.05
N PRO A 387 -9.29 -30.66 2.00
CA PRO A 387 -10.07 -30.55 0.78
C PRO A 387 -10.27 -31.94 0.14
N GLY A 388 -11.35 -32.12 -0.61
CA GLY A 388 -11.58 -33.35 -1.37
C GLY A 388 -10.49 -33.56 -2.42
N TRP A 389 -10.07 -32.47 -3.06
CA TRP A 389 -9.02 -32.42 -4.06
C TRP A 389 -7.97 -31.37 -3.71
N ALA A 390 -6.68 -31.66 -3.91
CA ALA A 390 -5.62 -30.68 -3.75
C ALA A 390 -4.61 -30.73 -4.90
N VAL A 391 -4.46 -29.61 -5.60
CA VAL A 391 -3.44 -29.38 -6.61
C VAL A 391 -2.28 -28.63 -5.97
N LEU A 392 -1.11 -29.25 -5.92
CA LEU A 392 0.10 -28.66 -5.34
C LEU A 392 1.14 -28.39 -6.43
N HIS A 393 1.69 -27.18 -6.44
CA HIS A 393 2.87 -26.85 -7.22
C HIS A 393 4.12 -27.42 -6.53
N LYS A 394 4.83 -28.35 -7.16
CA LYS A 394 5.98 -29.06 -6.56
C LYS A 394 7.10 -28.11 -6.17
N GLY A 395 7.38 -27.10 -7.00
CA GLY A 395 8.36 -26.06 -6.69
C GLY A 395 7.94 -25.09 -5.58
N GLY A 396 6.67 -25.12 -5.15
CA GLY A 396 6.12 -24.24 -4.11
C GLY A 396 5.97 -24.89 -2.74
N LEU A 397 6.38 -26.16 -2.60
CA LEU A 397 6.32 -26.88 -1.33
C LEU A 397 7.32 -26.28 -0.33
N HIS A 398 6.85 -25.84 0.83
CA HIS A 398 7.66 -25.10 1.79
C HIS A 398 7.46 -25.60 3.23
N PRO A 399 8.50 -25.60 4.10
CA PRO A 399 8.40 -26.03 5.51
C PRO A 399 7.28 -25.38 6.34
N ARG A 400 6.92 -24.13 6.02
CA ARG A 400 5.79 -23.42 6.64
C ARG A 400 4.42 -24.10 6.42
N GLN A 401 4.30 -24.99 5.44
CA GLN A 401 3.11 -25.79 5.17
C GLN A 401 3.19 -27.17 5.84
N GLY A 402 4.22 -27.45 6.64
CA GLY A 402 4.57 -28.79 7.11
C GLY A 402 3.42 -29.53 7.80
N ASP A 403 2.61 -28.86 8.61
CA ASP A 403 1.46 -29.48 9.28
C ASP A 403 0.38 -29.93 8.29
N PHE A 404 0.01 -29.04 7.37
CA PHE A 404 -0.92 -29.36 6.29
C PHE A 404 -0.39 -30.50 5.42
N LEU A 405 0.86 -30.41 4.98
CA LEU A 405 1.47 -31.44 4.12
C LEU A 405 1.52 -32.80 4.84
N ARG A 406 1.84 -32.83 6.15
CA ARG A 406 1.81 -34.06 6.97
C ARG A 406 0.40 -34.62 7.14
N ALA A 407 -0.62 -33.77 7.24
CA ALA A 407 -2.01 -34.22 7.28
C ALA A 407 -2.42 -34.79 5.92
N LEU A 408 -2.13 -34.06 4.84
CA LEU A 408 -2.43 -34.45 3.47
C LEU A 408 -1.80 -35.80 3.12
N THR A 409 -0.52 -36.02 3.40
CA THR A 409 0.15 -37.29 3.07
C THR A 409 -0.31 -38.48 3.91
N ARG A 410 -1.01 -38.24 5.03
CA ARG A 410 -1.59 -39.31 5.87
C ARG A 410 -3.00 -39.70 5.45
N GLN A 411 -3.75 -38.75 4.88
CA GLN A 411 -5.19 -38.87 4.68
C GLN A 411 -5.60 -38.76 3.21
N ALA A 412 -4.68 -38.37 2.32
CA ALA A 412 -4.90 -38.25 0.89
C ALA A 412 -3.79 -38.94 0.11
N ARG A 413 -4.14 -39.43 -1.08
CA ARG A 413 -3.21 -40.10 -1.98
C ARG A 413 -2.95 -39.24 -3.23
N PRO A 414 -1.70 -39.20 -3.75
CA PRO A 414 -1.44 -38.61 -5.04
C PRO A 414 -2.06 -39.51 -6.13
N VAL A 415 -2.84 -38.90 -7.04
CA VAL A 415 -3.54 -39.60 -8.13
C VAL A 415 -3.07 -39.16 -9.51
N PHE A 416 -2.43 -37.99 -9.59
CA PHE A 416 -1.84 -37.47 -10.81
C PHE A 416 -0.61 -36.61 -10.50
N GLY A 417 0.33 -36.52 -11.42
CA GLY A 417 1.37 -35.52 -11.37
C GLY A 417 2.20 -35.45 -12.64
N ASN A 418 2.73 -34.27 -12.92
CA ASN A 418 3.63 -33.98 -14.04
C ASN A 418 4.88 -33.27 -13.52
N ASP A 419 5.63 -32.57 -14.37
CA ASP A 419 6.86 -31.90 -13.96
C ASP A 419 6.64 -30.73 -13.00
N VAL A 420 5.43 -30.14 -12.98
CA VAL A 420 5.12 -28.94 -12.20
C VAL A 420 4.18 -29.22 -11.02
N PHE A 421 3.17 -30.07 -11.22
CA PHE A 421 2.06 -30.25 -10.30
C PHE A 421 1.91 -31.69 -9.81
N ALA A 422 1.29 -31.83 -8.63
CA ALA A 422 0.75 -33.08 -8.13
C ALA A 422 -0.69 -32.86 -7.66
N VAL A 423 -1.58 -33.80 -7.97
CA VAL A 423 -2.99 -33.79 -7.57
C VAL A 423 -3.22 -34.89 -6.54
N PHE A 424 -3.84 -34.52 -5.42
CA PHE A 424 -4.18 -35.40 -4.32
C PHE A 424 -5.69 -35.56 -4.20
N ARG A 425 -6.11 -36.76 -3.79
CA ARG A 425 -7.49 -37.10 -3.45
C ARG A 425 -7.57 -37.61 -2.02
N THR A 426 -8.44 -37.03 -1.21
CA THR A 426 -8.64 -37.42 0.20
C THR A 426 -9.49 -38.69 0.34
N ALA A 427 -10.52 -38.87 -0.48
CA ALA A 427 -11.34 -40.07 -0.50
C ALA A 427 -11.86 -40.32 -1.93
N GLY A 428 -11.78 -41.52 -2.47
CA GLY A 428 -12.23 -41.80 -3.85
C GLY A 428 -11.74 -43.15 -4.35
N THR A 429 -11.97 -43.46 -5.63
CA THR A 429 -11.61 -44.73 -6.30
C THR A 429 -10.51 -44.56 -7.36
N GLU A 430 -10.00 -43.35 -7.56
CA GLU A 430 -8.98 -43.03 -8.55
C GLU A 430 -7.68 -43.82 -8.28
N PRO A 431 -7.04 -44.37 -9.32
CA PRO A 431 -5.81 -45.12 -9.15
C PRO A 431 -4.71 -44.23 -8.57
N ALA A 432 -3.84 -44.83 -7.76
CA ALA A 432 -2.69 -44.13 -7.22
C ALA A 432 -1.72 -43.71 -8.33
N MET A 433 -1.06 -42.57 -8.15
CA MET A 433 -0.04 -42.08 -9.08
C MET A 433 1.04 -43.15 -9.32
N PRO A 434 1.36 -43.47 -10.59
CA PRO A 434 2.39 -44.44 -10.94
C PRO A 434 3.76 -44.13 -10.31
N ARG A 435 4.59 -45.16 -10.08
CA ARG A 435 5.96 -45.00 -9.54
C ARG A 435 6.97 -44.55 -10.59
N ASP A 436 6.70 -43.41 -11.21
CA ASP A 436 7.53 -42.79 -12.24
C ASP A 436 8.48 -41.70 -11.69
N ARG A 437 9.12 -40.96 -12.61
CA ARG A 437 10.00 -39.83 -12.25
C ARG A 437 9.26 -38.72 -11.50
N HIS A 438 8.01 -38.45 -11.84
CA HIS A 438 7.21 -37.37 -11.28
C HIS A 438 6.82 -37.68 -9.84
N ARG A 439 6.51 -38.94 -9.54
CA ARG A 439 6.25 -39.41 -8.17
C ARG A 439 7.50 -39.37 -7.31
N ARG A 440 8.65 -39.83 -7.81
CA ARG A 440 9.92 -39.74 -7.08
C ARG A 440 10.32 -38.29 -6.76
N ASP A 441 10.09 -37.37 -7.70
CA ASP A 441 10.31 -35.93 -7.49
C ASP A 441 9.40 -35.37 -6.39
N LEU A 442 8.11 -35.67 -6.45
CA LEU A 442 7.13 -35.26 -5.44
C LEU A 442 7.52 -35.76 -4.05
N GLU A 443 7.83 -37.05 -3.90
CA GLU A 443 8.20 -37.64 -2.62
C GLU A 443 9.48 -37.00 -2.05
N ARG A 444 10.47 -36.69 -2.90
CA ARG A 444 11.70 -35.99 -2.48
C ARG A 444 11.39 -34.60 -1.94
N ARG A 445 10.55 -33.82 -2.64
CA ARG A 445 10.19 -32.45 -2.24
C ARG A 445 9.30 -32.43 -1.00
N LEU A 446 8.37 -33.38 -0.86
CA LEU A 446 7.58 -33.54 0.37
C LEU A 446 8.45 -33.87 1.58
N ARG A 447 9.48 -34.72 1.42
CA ARG A 447 10.46 -34.99 2.49
C ARG A 447 11.17 -33.71 2.93
N GLN A 448 11.64 -32.91 1.96
CA GLN A 448 12.29 -31.63 2.25
C GLN A 448 11.34 -30.64 2.96
N ALA A 449 10.08 -30.56 2.52
CA ALA A 449 9.09 -29.65 3.09
C ALA A 449 8.49 -30.11 4.43
N THR A 450 8.58 -31.40 4.80
CA THR A 450 8.00 -31.93 6.05
C THR A 450 9.04 -32.32 7.11
N GLY A 451 10.32 -32.37 6.75
CA GLY A 451 11.46 -32.79 7.58
C GLY A 451 11.69 -34.31 7.54
N GLU A 452 12.95 -34.77 7.42
CA GLU A 452 13.31 -36.18 7.22
C GLU A 452 12.82 -37.13 8.33
N ALA A 453 12.80 -36.67 9.58
CA ALA A 453 12.39 -37.48 10.74
C ALA A 453 10.89 -37.82 10.74
N ALA A 454 10.05 -37.01 10.07
CA ALA A 454 8.61 -37.17 10.07
C ALA A 454 8.09 -38.23 9.08
N TRP A 455 8.89 -38.56 8.05
CA TRP A 455 8.46 -39.33 6.87
C TRP A 455 8.63 -40.85 7.04
N ARG A 456 9.70 -41.32 7.69
CA ARG A 456 10.08 -42.74 7.74
C ARG A 456 9.09 -43.64 8.49
N GLY A 457 8.39 -43.14 9.51
CA GLY A 457 7.45 -43.95 10.31
C GLY A 457 6.01 -44.01 9.77
N ARG A 458 5.60 -43.12 8.87
CA ARG A 458 4.17 -42.87 8.58
C ARG A 458 3.65 -43.47 7.27
N LEU A 459 4.51 -43.74 6.30
CA LEU A 459 4.12 -44.46 5.07
C LEU A 459 4.10 -45.97 5.28
N ALA A 460 5.00 -46.53 6.09
CA ALA A 460 4.96 -47.96 6.40
C ALA A 460 3.59 -48.40 6.97
N ALA A 461 3.03 -47.59 7.89
CA ALA A 461 1.74 -47.87 8.52
C ALA A 461 0.51 -47.57 7.64
N ALA A 462 0.58 -46.59 6.74
CA ALA A 462 -0.54 -46.22 5.86
C ALA A 462 -0.64 -47.14 4.62
N TRP A 463 0.49 -47.64 4.12
CA TRP A 463 0.52 -48.51 2.93
C TRP A 463 0.18 -49.97 3.25
N GLN A 464 0.43 -50.43 4.49
CA GLN A 464 -0.03 -51.75 4.95
C GLN A 464 -1.54 -51.84 5.17
N ARG A 465 -2.25 -50.71 5.37
CA ARG A 465 -3.71 -50.70 5.59
C ARG A 465 -4.56 -50.54 4.33
N ILE A 466 -3.94 -50.30 3.16
CA ILE A 466 -4.65 -49.99 1.91
C ILE A 466 -4.29 -51.00 0.79
N ALA A 467 -3.27 -51.83 0.99
CA ALA A 467 -2.95 -52.96 0.12
C ALA A 467 -3.60 -54.29 0.59
N GLY A 468 -4.57 -54.21 1.50
CA GLY A 468 -5.40 -55.33 1.96
C GLY A 468 -6.85 -55.11 1.57
#